data_AF-A0A1S3I7F3-F1
#
_entry.id   AF-A0A1S3I7F3-F1
#
_cell.length_a   1.000
_cell.length_b   1.000
_cell.length_c   1.000
_cell.angle_alpha   90.00
_cell.angle_beta   90.00
_cell.angle_gamma   90.00
#
_symmetry.space_group_name_H-M   'P 1'
#
loop_
_entity.id
_entity.type
_entity.pdbx_description
1 polymer ?
#
loop_
_entity_poly.entity_id
_entity_poly.type
_entity_poly.pdbx_seq_one_letter_code
_entity_poly.pdbx_strand_id
1 'polypeptide(L)'
;MGCQESKVVDVRPSADGKNGQSRNSTGGDAKQPEKFRYSSQISGPGAKTYICNMIDQTCRLVSDSSVVTAIQDLPPGNWKEVLPEFCDADFSIYEADDIPLPSTADNEPAILDPNEQLDIQEYKKDKEVWRAKRKVEFEYMTPLGTASEPVMEVEFAIAPENQKREIHVMSDIHLSCYWSDGMADKVRYQMDQMLTNERIHTYVMLGDVFEMWLDDIHQVPPTIEEQAKKWTADPVVEYFTSSVRRMVDEKDVNVFFVRGNHDHEITAEMVQKFFGPKVRFVEGTLIYKINDGGGNQYRIRFAHGHDWDLFNSYALRDTGELIAGYPVGYYVARAVASSQRFDGMHDVEHLLLSFLQGLLRTIPKSLEDDLSRILAGATVQKKLTRNLMEGAFGTSKLDGEWKLVIAEDKFVTLRTILNYPYIRLLNKLRGDDIVFHMVKAAMGNYDKLLYACAEDVVVLAHTHRWVLEKIDSFTKNDLIYANTGAWTKCAKEYSYVTISPPGGDQDGKVVVCHGEN
;
A
#
# COMPACT_ATOMS: atom_id res chain seq x y z
N MET A 1 0.09 -11.06 28.47
CA MET A 1 0.30 -10.44 27.14
C MET A 1 0.75 -9.02 27.44
N GLY A 2 1.96 -8.63 27.08
CA GLY A 2 2.44 -7.26 27.29
C GLY A 2 2.92 -6.76 25.94
N CYS A 3 2.50 -5.56 25.55
CA CYS A 3 2.98 -4.93 24.33
C CYS A 3 4.36 -4.33 24.61
N GLN A 4 5.35 -4.62 23.76
CA GLN A 4 6.71 -4.07 23.90
C GLN A 4 6.87 -2.83 23.02
N GLU A 5 7.51 -1.79 23.55
CA GLU A 5 8.00 -0.68 22.72
C GLU A 5 9.17 -1.21 21.89
N SER A 6 8.96 -1.31 20.58
CA SER A 6 9.94 -1.95 19.68
C SER A 6 10.90 -0.96 19.05
N LYS A 7 10.36 0.19 18.67
CA LYS A 7 11.09 1.26 17.99
C LYS A 7 10.41 2.58 18.32
N VAL A 8 11.25 3.56 18.63
CA VAL A 8 10.84 4.91 18.98
C VAL A 8 11.56 5.88 18.05
N VAL A 9 10.80 6.82 17.50
CA VAL A 9 11.35 7.91 16.70
C VAL A 9 10.90 9.24 17.29
N ASP A 10 11.87 10.05 17.74
CA ASP A 10 11.62 11.40 18.21
C ASP A 10 11.37 12.35 17.04
N VAL A 11 10.42 13.25 17.26
CA VAL A 11 9.94 14.24 16.31
C VAL A 11 10.20 15.62 16.87
N ARG A 12 11.00 16.42 16.15
CA ARG A 12 11.24 17.81 16.53
C ARG A 12 10.35 18.74 15.71
N PRO A 13 9.86 19.85 16.27
CA PRO A 13 9.21 20.89 15.48
C PRO A 13 10.14 21.32 14.33
N SER A 14 9.62 21.39 13.10
CA SER A 14 10.39 21.94 11.98
C SER A 14 10.81 23.37 12.31
N ALA A 15 12.10 23.66 12.27
CA ALA A 15 12.65 24.97 12.57
C ALA A 15 12.40 26.01 11.45
N ASP A 16 11.72 25.61 10.36
CA ASP A 16 11.64 26.38 9.12
C ASP A 16 10.68 27.60 9.16
N GLY A 17 10.09 27.91 10.31
CA GLY A 17 9.26 29.12 10.52
C GLY A 17 10.03 30.43 10.71
N LYS A 18 11.37 30.42 10.76
CA LYS A 18 12.17 31.66 10.91
C LYS A 18 12.81 32.08 9.59
N ASN A 19 12.25 33.17 9.03
CA ASN A 19 12.84 34.00 7.98
C ASN A 19 14.37 34.02 8.02
N GLY A 20 14.98 33.76 6.87
CA GLY A 20 16.41 33.69 6.66
C GLY A 20 17.18 34.84 7.29
N GLN A 21 17.85 34.54 8.40
CA GLN A 21 19.08 35.23 8.79
C GLN A 21 20.15 34.18 9.01
N SER A 22 21.11 34.14 8.08
CA SER A 22 22.30 33.33 8.17
C SER A 22 23.05 33.64 9.47
N ARG A 23 23.10 32.68 10.40
CA ARG A 23 24.08 32.69 11.47
C ARG A 23 25.24 31.79 11.08
N ASN A 24 26.37 32.44 10.80
CA ASN A 24 27.69 31.81 10.90
C ASN A 24 27.89 31.33 12.34
N SER A 25 28.09 30.04 12.53
CA SER A 25 28.64 29.50 13.78
C SER A 25 29.84 28.61 13.48
N THR A 26 30.94 29.05 14.08
CA THR A 26 32.27 28.46 14.12
C THR A 26 32.30 27.13 14.87
N GLY A 27 33.02 26.17 14.27
CA GLY A 27 33.96 25.22 14.89
C GLY A 27 33.59 24.53 16.22
N GLY A 28 33.32 23.23 16.13
CA GLY A 28 33.38 22.30 17.25
C GLY A 28 33.63 20.88 16.76
N ASP A 29 34.79 20.32 17.11
CA ASP A 29 35.26 18.99 16.72
C ASP A 29 34.33 17.87 17.21
N ALA A 30 33.86 17.04 16.28
CA ALA A 30 33.17 15.78 16.57
C ALA A 30 33.99 14.59 16.04
N LYS A 31 34.27 13.65 16.94
CA LYS A 31 34.98 12.39 16.70
C LYS A 31 34.23 11.52 15.68
N GLN A 32 34.98 10.97 14.71
CA GLN A 32 34.48 9.97 13.76
C GLN A 32 34.13 8.64 14.45
N PRO A 33 33.00 8.01 14.14
CA PRO A 33 32.81 6.59 14.37
C PRO A 33 33.38 5.76 13.21
N GLU A 34 33.79 4.54 13.58
CA GLU A 34 34.58 3.59 12.79
C GLU A 34 33.94 3.18 11.46
N LYS A 35 34.77 3.13 10.41
CA LYS A 35 34.45 2.55 9.11
C LYS A 35 34.38 1.03 9.21
N PHE A 36 33.19 0.45 9.06
CA PHE A 36 33.06 -0.94 8.65
C PHE A 36 33.55 -1.09 7.20
N ARG A 37 34.66 -1.82 7.03
CA ARG A 37 35.15 -2.29 5.73
C ARG A 37 34.36 -3.55 5.34
N TYR A 38 33.55 -3.47 4.29
CA TYR A 38 33.26 -4.66 3.49
C TYR A 38 34.40 -4.84 2.49
N SER A 39 35.21 -5.88 2.68
CA SER A 39 36.19 -6.32 1.69
C SER A 39 35.45 -7.06 0.58
N SER A 40 35.51 -6.51 -0.63
CA SER A 40 35.26 -7.25 -1.86
C SER A 40 36.40 -8.22 -2.10
N GLN A 41 36.09 -9.53 -2.15
CA GLN A 41 36.90 -10.51 -2.89
C GLN A 41 36.09 -11.81 -3.08
N ILE A 42 35.37 -11.88 -4.20
CA ILE A 42 35.11 -13.14 -4.88
C ILE A 42 35.63 -12.95 -6.31
N SER A 43 36.92 -13.20 -6.47
CA SER A 43 37.54 -13.49 -7.77
C SER A 43 37.77 -14.99 -7.83
N GLY A 44 36.93 -15.69 -8.59
CA GLY A 44 37.14 -17.10 -8.88
C GLY A 44 36.13 -17.61 -9.91
N PRO A 45 36.47 -18.59 -10.76
CA PRO A 45 35.63 -19.01 -11.90
C PRO A 45 34.30 -19.70 -11.56
N GLY A 46 33.84 -19.63 -10.31
CA GLY A 46 32.61 -20.30 -9.83
C GLY A 46 31.35 -19.42 -9.80
N ALA A 47 31.45 -18.11 -10.07
CA ALA A 47 30.31 -17.18 -9.97
C ALA A 47 29.24 -17.41 -11.06
N LYS A 48 29.61 -17.95 -12.23
CA LYS A 48 28.65 -18.32 -13.27
C LYS A 48 27.80 -19.53 -12.86
N THR A 49 28.39 -20.52 -12.19
CA THR A 49 27.68 -21.74 -11.77
C THR A 49 26.74 -21.48 -10.59
N TYR A 50 27.08 -20.55 -9.69
CA TYR A 50 26.22 -20.18 -8.57
C TYR A 50 24.99 -19.37 -9.03
N ILE A 51 25.16 -18.47 -10.00
CA ILE A 51 24.07 -17.70 -10.60
C ILE A 51 23.16 -18.59 -11.45
N CYS A 52 23.73 -19.50 -12.25
CA CYS A 52 22.94 -20.47 -13.00
C CYS A 52 22.18 -21.45 -12.09
N ASN A 53 22.75 -21.89 -10.96
CA ASN A 53 22.05 -22.77 -10.02
C ASN A 53 20.97 -22.05 -9.19
N MET A 54 21.12 -20.75 -8.95
CA MET A 54 20.11 -19.93 -8.28
C MET A 54 18.95 -19.58 -9.24
N ILE A 55 19.26 -19.29 -10.50
CA ILE A 55 18.27 -19.17 -11.59
C ILE A 55 17.57 -20.52 -11.80
N ASP A 56 18.29 -21.64 -11.81
CA ASP A 56 17.71 -22.97 -11.97
C ASP A 56 16.88 -23.38 -10.75
N GLN A 57 17.20 -22.93 -9.52
CA GLN A 57 16.35 -23.15 -8.33
C GLN A 57 15.11 -22.24 -8.32
N THR A 58 15.21 -20.99 -8.78
CA THR A 58 14.06 -20.10 -8.96
C THR A 58 13.16 -20.56 -10.13
N CYS A 59 13.74 -21.08 -11.21
CA CYS A 59 13.03 -21.69 -12.35
C CYS A 59 12.48 -23.10 -12.04
N ARG A 60 13.00 -23.81 -11.04
CA ARG A 60 12.41 -25.08 -10.57
C ARG A 60 11.22 -24.88 -9.63
N LEU A 61 11.16 -23.77 -8.90
CA LEU A 61 9.99 -23.37 -8.10
C LEU A 61 8.89 -22.74 -8.97
N VAL A 62 9.27 -22.14 -10.10
CA VAL A 62 8.38 -21.63 -11.15
C VAL A 62 8.57 -22.51 -12.39
N SER A 63 8.05 -23.74 -12.36
CA SER A 63 8.24 -24.73 -13.43
C SER A 63 7.56 -24.38 -14.77
N ASP A 64 7.14 -23.14 -14.97
CA ASP A 64 6.76 -22.60 -16.28
C ASP A 64 7.58 -21.33 -16.55
N SER A 65 8.73 -21.53 -17.21
CA SER A 65 9.72 -20.52 -17.57
C SER A 65 9.23 -19.50 -18.61
N SER A 66 7.98 -19.55 -19.05
CA SER A 66 7.55 -18.84 -20.25
C SER A 66 7.40 -17.31 -20.13
N VAL A 67 7.52 -16.69 -18.94
CA VAL A 67 7.57 -15.22 -18.79
C VAL A 67 9.00 -14.71 -18.84
N VAL A 68 9.90 -15.33 -18.07
CA VAL A 68 11.33 -15.00 -18.10
C VAL A 68 11.91 -15.34 -19.46
N THR A 69 11.55 -16.48 -20.06
CA THR A 69 11.88 -16.83 -21.44
C THR A 69 11.24 -15.85 -22.44
N ALA A 70 9.98 -15.44 -22.26
CA ALA A 70 9.39 -14.41 -23.14
C ALA A 70 10.06 -13.04 -23.03
N ILE A 71 10.74 -12.73 -21.91
CA ILE A 71 11.53 -11.49 -21.75
C ILE A 71 12.97 -11.70 -22.26
N GLN A 72 13.55 -12.88 -22.09
CA GLN A 72 14.92 -13.24 -22.49
C GLN A 72 15.06 -13.55 -23.99
N ASP A 73 14.00 -14.05 -24.64
CA ASP A 73 13.94 -14.31 -26.08
C ASP A 73 13.68 -13.02 -26.88
N LEU A 74 13.47 -11.88 -26.22
CA LEU A 74 13.41 -10.60 -26.88
C LEU A 74 14.80 -10.22 -27.40
N PRO A 75 14.94 -9.87 -28.68
CA PRO A 75 16.24 -9.59 -29.27
C PRO A 75 16.92 -8.41 -28.57
N PRO A 76 18.23 -8.47 -28.28
CA PRO A 76 18.96 -7.35 -27.72
C PRO A 76 19.05 -6.23 -28.76
N GLY A 77 18.20 -5.21 -28.62
CA GLY A 77 18.09 -4.10 -29.58
C GLY A 77 16.83 -3.27 -29.32
N ASN A 78 16.82 -2.04 -29.86
CA ASN A 78 15.87 -0.94 -29.62
C ASN A 78 14.44 -1.37 -29.23
N TRP A 79 14.18 -1.52 -27.93
CA TRP A 79 12.90 -1.99 -27.36
C TRP A 79 11.69 -1.18 -27.81
N LYS A 80 11.91 0.10 -28.16
CA LYS A 80 10.89 1.01 -28.70
C LYS A 80 10.31 0.57 -30.05
N GLU A 81 11.07 -0.22 -30.83
CA GLU A 81 10.62 -0.78 -32.12
C GLU A 81 9.86 -2.10 -31.95
N VAL A 82 10.09 -2.82 -30.84
CA VAL A 82 9.48 -4.13 -30.56
C VAL A 82 8.18 -3.97 -29.74
N LEU A 83 8.10 -2.95 -28.87
CA LEU A 83 6.93 -2.65 -28.05
C LEU A 83 5.61 -2.51 -28.83
N PRO A 84 5.55 -1.87 -30.01
CA PRO A 84 4.32 -1.79 -30.81
C PRO A 84 3.76 -3.17 -31.17
N GLU A 85 4.59 -4.16 -31.52
CA GLU A 85 4.11 -5.52 -31.85
C GLU A 85 3.53 -6.27 -30.63
N PHE A 86 3.90 -5.89 -29.41
CA PHE A 86 3.35 -6.45 -28.16
C PHE A 86 2.18 -5.64 -27.58
N CYS A 87 2.06 -4.37 -27.95
CA CYS A 87 1.02 -3.44 -27.49
C CYS A 87 -0.15 -3.30 -28.49
N ASP A 88 0.09 -3.48 -29.79
CA ASP A 88 -0.87 -3.31 -30.90
C ASP A 88 -1.48 -4.65 -31.37
N ALA A 89 -1.53 -5.67 -30.51
CA ALA A 89 -2.41 -6.79 -30.77
C ALA A 89 -3.86 -6.27 -30.72
N ASP A 90 -4.39 -5.96 -31.90
CA ASP A 90 -5.73 -5.43 -32.14
C ASP A 90 -6.76 -6.42 -31.56
N PHE A 91 -7.31 -6.08 -30.39
CA PHE A 91 -8.37 -6.84 -29.74
C PHE A 91 -9.72 -6.19 -30.07
N SER A 92 -10.16 -6.36 -31.32
CA SER A 92 -11.57 -6.20 -31.66
C SER A 92 -12.37 -7.39 -31.08
N ILE A 93 -12.64 -7.36 -29.78
CA ILE A 93 -13.74 -8.10 -29.18
C ILE A 93 -14.49 -7.17 -28.21
N TYR A 94 -15.12 -6.17 -28.79
CA TYR A 94 -16.36 -5.57 -28.29
C TYR A 94 -17.27 -5.43 -29.51
N GLU A 95 -18.23 -6.34 -29.67
CA GLU A 95 -19.43 -6.00 -30.44
C GLU A 95 -20.38 -5.27 -29.48
N ALA A 96 -20.29 -3.95 -29.48
CA ALA A 96 -21.38 -3.04 -29.15
C ALA A 96 -21.24 -1.83 -30.08
N ASP A 97 -22.25 -1.64 -30.92
CA ASP A 97 -22.24 -0.77 -32.10
C ASP A 97 -22.00 0.74 -31.81
N ASP A 98 -21.32 1.37 -32.78
CA ASP A 98 -21.32 2.78 -33.21
C ASP A 98 -20.89 3.93 -32.27
N ILE A 99 -19.58 4.26 -32.25
CA ILE A 99 -19.08 5.65 -32.07
C ILE A 99 -17.80 5.86 -32.92
N PRO A 100 -17.71 6.87 -33.82
CA PRO A 100 -16.51 7.11 -34.61
C PRO A 100 -15.48 8.00 -33.87
N LEU A 101 -14.20 7.62 -33.89
CA LEU A 101 -13.08 8.43 -33.41
C LEU A 101 -12.30 9.11 -34.56
N PRO A 102 -11.72 10.31 -34.33
CA PRO A 102 -11.04 11.10 -35.35
C PRO A 102 -9.56 10.72 -35.54
N SER A 103 -9.05 10.99 -36.75
CA SER A 103 -7.68 10.70 -37.21
C SER A 103 -6.61 11.61 -36.59
N THR A 104 -5.48 11.03 -36.18
CA THR A 104 -4.26 11.76 -35.83
C THR A 104 -3.19 11.62 -36.92
N ALA A 105 -2.68 12.75 -37.39
CA ALA A 105 -1.49 12.85 -38.25
C ALA A 105 -0.33 13.49 -37.47
N ASP A 106 0.84 12.87 -37.64
CA ASP A 106 2.22 13.35 -37.61
C ASP A 106 2.75 14.21 -36.45
N ASN A 107 3.69 13.63 -35.70
CA ASN A 107 4.93 14.28 -35.23
C ASN A 107 5.93 13.21 -34.77
N GLU A 108 7.02 13.01 -35.53
CA GLU A 108 8.19 12.22 -35.09
C GLU A 108 9.08 13.06 -34.16
N PRO A 109 9.55 12.54 -33.01
CA PRO A 109 10.59 13.19 -32.21
C PRO A 109 11.99 12.68 -32.58
N ALA A 110 12.95 13.60 -32.54
CA ALA A 110 14.34 13.43 -32.91
C ALA A 110 15.09 12.35 -32.12
N ILE A 111 15.96 11.63 -32.85
CA ILE A 111 16.85 10.57 -32.38
C ILE A 111 18.10 11.19 -31.72
N LEU A 112 18.45 10.76 -30.51
CA LEU A 112 19.70 11.11 -29.82
C LEU A 112 20.84 10.14 -30.20
N ASP A 113 22.05 10.69 -30.33
CA ASP A 113 23.27 10.00 -30.76
C ASP A 113 23.74 8.96 -29.72
N PRO A 114 23.91 7.68 -30.09
CA PRO A 114 24.32 6.61 -29.18
C PRO A 114 25.78 6.71 -28.66
N ASN A 115 26.55 7.73 -29.05
CA ASN A 115 27.94 7.91 -28.60
C ASN A 115 28.14 8.93 -27.47
N GLU A 116 27.07 9.49 -26.91
CA GLU A 116 27.18 10.48 -25.84
C GLU A 116 27.50 9.79 -24.50
N GLN A 117 28.77 9.84 -24.09
CA GLN A 117 29.20 9.36 -22.76
C GLN A 117 28.76 10.37 -21.70
N LEU A 118 27.81 9.96 -20.86
CA LEU A 118 27.36 10.72 -19.68
C LEU A 118 28.53 10.99 -18.72
N ASP A 119 28.93 12.26 -18.64
CA ASP A 119 29.86 12.74 -17.63
C ASP A 119 29.20 12.62 -16.25
N ILE A 120 29.76 11.76 -15.39
CA ILE A 120 29.28 11.51 -14.03
C ILE A 120 29.28 12.79 -13.16
N GLN A 121 30.15 13.75 -13.45
CA GLN A 121 30.17 15.05 -12.75
C GLN A 121 29.06 15.97 -13.28
N GLU A 122 28.76 15.92 -14.57
CA GLU A 122 27.63 16.62 -15.17
C GLU A 122 26.30 16.04 -14.68
N TYR A 123 26.17 14.71 -14.57
CA TYR A 123 25.01 14.04 -13.97
C TYR A 123 24.79 14.40 -12.49
N LYS A 124 25.86 14.53 -11.70
CA LYS A 124 25.76 14.98 -10.30
C LYS A 124 25.35 16.44 -10.18
N LYS A 125 25.90 17.29 -11.04
CA LYS A 125 25.55 18.70 -11.14
C LYS A 125 24.10 18.86 -11.61
N ASP A 126 23.67 18.04 -12.56
CA ASP A 126 22.28 17.94 -13.00
C ASP A 126 21.37 17.44 -11.91
N LYS A 127 21.79 16.48 -11.05
CA LYS A 127 21.00 16.02 -9.91
C LYS A 127 20.80 17.11 -8.86
N GLU A 128 21.81 17.94 -8.60
CA GLU A 128 21.67 19.09 -7.69
C GLU A 128 20.88 20.23 -8.33
N VAL A 129 21.08 20.51 -9.62
CA VAL A 129 20.27 21.46 -10.41
C VAL A 129 18.84 20.95 -10.54
N TRP A 130 18.61 19.64 -10.63
CA TRP A 130 17.29 19.00 -10.64
C TRP A 130 16.61 19.10 -9.29
N ARG A 131 17.35 18.82 -8.20
CA ARG A 131 16.86 19.00 -6.83
C ARG A 131 16.53 20.46 -6.57
N ALA A 132 17.36 21.40 -7.05
CA ALA A 132 17.16 22.83 -6.91
C ALA A 132 16.02 23.37 -7.78
N LYS A 133 15.91 22.96 -9.06
CA LYS A 133 14.78 23.32 -9.94
C LYS A 133 13.47 22.76 -9.41
N ARG A 134 13.42 21.50 -8.97
CA ARG A 134 12.21 20.93 -8.38
C ARG A 134 11.85 21.54 -7.03
N LYS A 135 12.83 21.91 -6.18
CA LYS A 135 12.59 22.57 -4.87
C LYS A 135 11.82 23.88 -5.00
N VAL A 136 11.87 24.52 -6.17
CA VAL A 136 11.28 25.84 -6.42
C VAL A 136 9.89 25.75 -7.08
N GLU A 137 9.51 24.59 -7.64
CA GLU A 137 8.27 24.45 -8.44
C GLU A 137 7.16 23.61 -7.79
N PHE A 138 7.40 22.85 -6.73
CA PHE A 138 6.35 22.07 -6.08
C PHE A 138 5.85 22.75 -4.82
N GLU A 139 4.83 23.59 -5.01
CA GLU A 139 3.85 23.94 -3.98
C GLU A 139 3.28 22.64 -3.40
N TYR A 140 2.99 22.64 -2.08
CA TYR A 140 2.42 21.48 -1.35
C TYR A 140 1.35 20.77 -2.20
N MET A 141 1.67 19.57 -2.69
CA MET A 141 0.67 18.71 -3.32
C MET A 141 -0.12 18.04 -2.21
N THR A 142 -1.12 18.75 -1.68
CA THR A 142 -2.23 18.12 -0.95
C THR A 142 -2.62 16.87 -1.74
N PRO A 143 -2.83 15.70 -1.10
CA PRO A 143 -3.48 14.60 -1.80
C PRO A 143 -4.71 15.19 -2.47
N LEU A 144 -4.81 15.08 -3.80
CA LEU A 144 -5.60 16.01 -4.61
C LEU A 144 -7.12 15.93 -4.35
N GLY A 145 -7.56 15.15 -3.36
CA GLY A 145 -8.98 14.92 -3.09
C GLY A 145 -9.66 14.44 -4.35
N THR A 146 -8.99 13.56 -5.11
CA THR A 146 -9.60 12.99 -6.31
C THR A 146 -10.83 12.19 -5.90
N ALA A 147 -11.79 11.99 -6.81
CA ALA A 147 -12.94 11.12 -6.53
C ALA A 147 -12.49 9.72 -6.02
N SER A 148 -11.33 9.26 -6.49
CA SER A 148 -10.66 8.04 -6.06
C SER A 148 -9.86 8.11 -4.74
N GLU A 149 -9.60 9.30 -4.17
CA GLU A 149 -8.92 9.44 -2.88
C GLU A 149 -9.51 10.63 -2.11
N PRO A 150 -10.72 10.50 -1.53
CA PRO A 150 -11.32 11.57 -0.73
C PRO A 150 -10.44 11.92 0.47
N VAL A 151 -10.23 13.21 0.71
CA VAL A 151 -9.42 13.68 1.84
C VAL A 151 -10.31 14.34 2.89
N MET A 152 -10.23 13.86 4.13
CA MET A 152 -10.77 14.54 5.29
C MET A 152 -9.64 15.21 6.05
N GLU A 153 -9.71 16.53 6.22
CA GLU A 153 -8.79 17.27 7.07
C GLU A 153 -9.43 17.56 8.43
N VAL A 154 -8.67 17.38 9.50
CA VAL A 154 -9.11 17.66 10.87
C VAL A 154 -8.05 18.48 11.58
N GLU A 155 -8.48 19.54 12.26
CA GLU A 155 -7.62 20.33 13.13
C GLU A 155 -7.61 19.77 14.55
N PHE A 156 -6.43 19.79 15.16
CA PHE A 156 -6.22 19.44 16.55
C PHE A 156 -5.44 20.53 17.27
N ALA A 157 -6.05 21.04 18.33
CA ALA A 157 -5.44 21.98 19.23
C ALA A 157 -4.93 21.22 20.47
N ILE A 158 -3.61 21.21 20.66
CA ILE A 158 -3.02 20.73 21.91
C ILE A 158 -3.25 21.84 22.95
N ALA A 159 -4.23 21.66 23.82
CA ALA A 159 -4.34 22.51 25.01
C ALA A 159 -3.13 22.23 25.94
N PRO A 160 -2.38 23.25 26.39
CA PRO A 160 -1.14 23.08 27.17
C PRO A 160 -1.30 22.22 28.43
N GLU A 161 -2.48 22.27 29.04
CA GLU A 161 -2.86 21.55 30.26
C GLU A 161 -3.46 20.17 30.01
N ASN A 162 -3.71 19.79 28.74
CA ASN A 162 -4.46 18.58 28.43
C ASN A 162 -3.57 17.34 28.51
N GLN A 163 -3.94 16.42 29.40
CA GLN A 163 -3.28 15.11 29.53
C GLN A 163 -3.59 14.20 28.34
N LYS A 164 -4.68 14.47 27.59
CA LYS A 164 -5.06 13.76 26.37
C LYS A 164 -4.37 14.35 25.16
N ARG A 165 -3.35 13.66 24.66
CA ARG A 165 -2.62 14.06 23.45
C ARG A 165 -2.23 12.93 22.52
N GLU A 166 -2.43 11.68 22.95
CA GLU A 166 -1.98 10.53 22.18
C GLU A 166 -2.98 10.19 21.08
N ILE A 167 -2.44 9.90 19.91
CA ILE A 167 -3.18 9.32 18.79
C ILE A 167 -2.78 7.85 18.70
N HIS A 168 -3.76 6.96 18.80
CA HIS A 168 -3.57 5.52 18.67
C HIS A 168 -4.14 5.07 17.33
N VAL A 169 -3.45 4.16 16.64
CA VAL A 169 -3.83 3.69 15.30
C VAL A 169 -3.75 2.17 15.24
N MET A 170 -4.83 1.53 14.82
CA MET A 170 -4.93 0.08 14.60
C MET A 170 -5.58 -0.21 13.26
N SER A 171 -5.19 -1.31 12.61
CA SER A 171 -5.68 -1.70 11.29
C SER A 171 -5.61 -3.20 11.08
N ASP A 172 -6.18 -3.71 9.98
CA ASP A 172 -6.04 -5.09 9.51
C ASP A 172 -6.44 -6.09 10.61
N ILE A 173 -7.58 -5.81 11.23
CA ILE A 173 -8.18 -6.60 12.32
C ILE A 173 -9.01 -7.75 11.76
N HIS A 174 -9.64 -7.56 10.59
CA HIS A 174 -10.44 -8.56 9.87
C HIS A 174 -11.39 -9.34 10.78
N LEU A 175 -12.19 -8.63 11.57
CA LEU A 175 -13.05 -9.25 12.58
C LEU A 175 -14.07 -10.21 11.94
N SER A 176 -14.34 -11.32 12.65
CA SER A 176 -15.35 -12.34 12.26
C SER A 176 -15.03 -13.13 10.98
N CYS A 177 -13.74 -13.28 10.70
CA CYS A 177 -13.25 -14.20 9.67
C CYS A 177 -12.14 -15.11 10.19
N TYR A 178 -11.75 -16.10 9.39
CA TYR A 178 -10.72 -17.07 9.76
C TYR A 178 -9.33 -16.43 9.95
N TRP A 179 -9.05 -15.26 9.34
CA TRP A 179 -7.81 -14.52 9.66
C TRP A 179 -7.78 -14.05 11.10
N SER A 180 -8.93 -13.80 11.73
CA SER A 180 -8.98 -13.40 13.14
C SER A 180 -9.04 -14.59 14.13
N ASP A 181 -8.98 -15.84 13.64
CA ASP A 181 -9.06 -17.03 14.49
C ASP A 181 -7.93 -17.04 15.53
N GLY A 182 -8.31 -17.11 16.81
CA GLY A 182 -7.36 -17.06 17.93
C GLY A 182 -6.84 -15.66 18.28
N MET A 183 -7.28 -14.61 17.58
CA MET A 183 -6.95 -13.21 17.91
C MET A 183 -7.92 -12.58 18.92
N ALA A 184 -9.06 -13.23 19.18
CA ALA A 184 -10.13 -12.73 20.05
C ALA A 184 -9.61 -12.17 21.39
N ASP A 185 -8.80 -12.93 22.12
CA ASP A 185 -8.31 -12.52 23.44
C ASP A 185 -7.27 -11.40 23.37
N LYS A 186 -6.49 -11.34 22.28
CA LYS A 186 -5.52 -10.27 22.03
C LYS A 186 -6.22 -8.96 21.69
N VAL A 187 -7.25 -9.02 20.84
CA VAL A 187 -8.12 -7.87 20.54
C VAL A 187 -8.78 -7.37 21.82
N ARG A 188 -9.37 -8.26 22.63
CA ARG A 188 -9.97 -7.88 23.92
C ARG A 188 -8.96 -7.21 24.84
N TYR A 189 -7.81 -7.84 25.03
CA TYR A 189 -6.73 -7.31 25.87
C TYR A 189 -6.30 -5.92 25.40
N GLN A 190 -6.11 -5.72 24.09
CA GLN A 190 -5.72 -4.42 23.54
C GLN A 190 -6.80 -3.35 23.77
N MET A 191 -8.07 -3.68 23.55
CA MET A 191 -9.16 -2.76 23.80
C MET A 191 -9.29 -2.40 25.29
N ASP A 192 -9.08 -3.36 26.20
CA ASP A 192 -8.99 -3.10 27.64
C ASP A 192 -7.84 -2.13 27.97
N GLN A 193 -6.65 -2.33 27.39
CA GLN A 193 -5.51 -1.43 27.59
C GLN A 193 -5.86 0.00 27.14
N MET A 194 -6.45 0.14 25.96
CA MET A 194 -6.84 1.45 25.44
C MET A 194 -7.92 2.12 26.30
N LEU A 195 -8.91 1.37 26.81
CA LEU A 195 -9.94 1.92 27.70
C LEU A 195 -9.38 2.42 29.04
N THR A 196 -8.28 1.83 29.52
CA THR A 196 -7.59 2.28 30.73
C THR A 196 -6.63 3.45 30.50
N ASN A 197 -6.29 3.76 29.25
CA ASN A 197 -5.34 4.84 28.93
C ASN A 197 -6.06 6.19 28.83
N GLU A 198 -5.93 7.00 29.88
CA GLU A 198 -6.51 8.36 29.95
C GLU A 198 -5.80 9.40 29.06
N ARG A 199 -4.69 9.04 28.39
CA ARG A 199 -3.91 9.95 27.54
C ARG A 199 -4.36 9.95 26.09
N ILE A 200 -5.24 9.02 25.71
CA ILE A 200 -5.74 8.92 24.34
C ILE A 200 -6.64 10.12 24.05
N HIS A 201 -6.24 10.91 23.08
CA HIS A 201 -7.06 11.96 22.49
C HIS A 201 -7.81 11.45 21.26
N THR A 202 -7.14 10.63 20.44
CA THR A 202 -7.69 10.13 19.18
C THR A 202 -7.39 8.66 19.00
N TYR A 203 -8.37 7.93 18.49
CA TYR A 203 -8.20 6.58 18.00
C TYR A 203 -8.59 6.51 16.51
N VAL A 204 -7.70 5.99 15.69
CA VAL A 204 -7.89 5.81 14.25
C VAL A 204 -7.93 4.31 13.95
N MET A 205 -9.07 3.84 13.47
CA MET A 205 -9.19 2.52 12.85
C MET A 205 -8.83 2.67 11.38
N LEU A 206 -7.67 2.18 10.95
CA LEU A 206 -7.05 2.48 9.66
C LEU A 206 -7.45 1.52 8.52
N GLY A 207 -8.67 0.99 8.58
CA GLY A 207 -9.22 0.10 7.58
C GLY A 207 -8.99 -1.38 7.86
N ASP A 208 -9.70 -2.20 7.11
CA ASP A 208 -9.72 -3.66 7.22
C ASP A 208 -10.02 -4.13 8.66
N VAL A 209 -10.97 -3.44 9.28
CA VAL A 209 -11.54 -3.76 10.59
C VAL A 209 -12.53 -4.91 10.46
N PHE A 210 -13.40 -4.83 9.45
CA PHE A 210 -14.29 -5.91 9.09
C PHE A 210 -13.70 -6.71 7.91
N GLU A 211 -14.38 -7.79 7.52
CA GLU A 211 -13.93 -8.65 6.43
C GLU A 211 -15.12 -8.96 5.51
N MET A 212 -14.96 -8.66 4.22
CA MET A 212 -16.00 -8.79 3.19
C MET A 212 -15.51 -9.47 1.90
N TRP A 213 -14.22 -9.81 1.82
CA TRP A 213 -13.57 -10.41 0.65
C TRP A 213 -13.23 -11.88 0.83
N LEU A 214 -13.34 -12.43 2.04
CA LEU A 214 -12.88 -13.79 2.37
C LEU A 214 -13.99 -14.85 2.35
N ASP A 215 -14.99 -14.69 1.48
CA ASP A 215 -16.01 -15.72 1.23
C ASP A 215 -15.57 -16.69 0.13
N ASP A 216 -15.94 -17.96 0.30
CA ASP A 216 -15.69 -19.02 -0.69
C ASP A 216 -16.28 -18.62 -2.06
N ILE A 217 -15.54 -18.85 -3.14
CA ILE A 217 -15.86 -18.40 -4.50
C ILE A 217 -17.14 -19.02 -5.07
N HIS A 218 -17.55 -20.16 -4.52
CA HIS A 218 -18.74 -20.89 -4.93
C HIS A 218 -19.98 -20.44 -4.15
N GLN A 219 -19.78 -19.66 -3.10
CA GLN A 219 -20.85 -19.12 -2.28
C GLN A 219 -21.23 -17.72 -2.78
N VAL A 220 -22.52 -17.41 -2.68
CA VAL A 220 -22.99 -16.03 -2.81
C VAL A 220 -22.46 -15.28 -1.59
N PRO A 221 -21.70 -14.18 -1.75
CA PRO A 221 -21.33 -13.34 -0.63
C PRO A 221 -22.58 -12.89 0.13
N PRO A 222 -22.54 -12.85 1.47
CA PRO A 222 -23.66 -12.37 2.25
C PRO A 222 -23.99 -10.92 1.88
N THR A 223 -25.27 -10.56 1.94
CA THR A 223 -25.63 -9.14 1.78
C THR A 223 -25.06 -8.32 2.95
N ILE A 224 -25.00 -7.01 2.79
CA ILE A 224 -24.57 -6.08 3.85
C ILE A 224 -25.39 -6.29 5.13
N GLU A 225 -26.69 -6.52 5.01
CA GLU A 225 -27.59 -6.76 6.13
C GLU A 225 -27.30 -8.09 6.84
N GLU A 226 -27.02 -9.15 6.07
CA GLU A 226 -26.65 -10.46 6.60
C GLU A 226 -25.30 -10.40 7.31
N GLN A 227 -24.32 -9.74 6.69
CA GLN A 227 -23.00 -9.54 7.27
C GLN A 227 -23.07 -8.69 8.55
N ALA A 228 -23.87 -7.61 8.53
CA ALA A 228 -24.11 -6.80 9.72
C ALA A 228 -24.76 -7.60 10.86
N LYS A 229 -25.68 -8.50 10.53
CA LYS A 229 -26.30 -9.41 11.51
C LYS A 229 -25.28 -10.39 12.09
N LYS A 230 -24.42 -10.97 11.24
CA LYS A 230 -23.33 -11.87 11.65
C LYS A 230 -22.37 -11.15 12.62
N TRP A 231 -21.89 -9.97 12.24
CA TRP A 231 -21.02 -9.14 13.07
C TRP A 231 -21.66 -8.76 14.41
N THR A 232 -22.93 -8.38 14.42
CA THR A 232 -23.65 -8.05 15.67
C THR A 232 -23.78 -9.26 16.61
N ALA A 233 -23.83 -10.47 16.05
CA ALA A 233 -23.92 -11.71 16.83
C ALA A 233 -22.55 -12.24 17.30
N ASP A 234 -21.44 -11.73 16.76
CA ASP A 234 -20.08 -12.16 17.08
C ASP A 234 -19.61 -11.50 18.39
N PRO A 235 -19.29 -12.28 19.44
CA PRO A 235 -18.90 -11.73 20.74
C PRO A 235 -17.61 -10.90 20.71
N VAL A 236 -16.69 -11.14 19.76
CA VAL A 236 -15.46 -10.35 19.63
C VAL A 236 -15.77 -9.02 18.97
N VAL A 237 -16.60 -9.01 17.93
CA VAL A 237 -17.06 -7.78 17.27
C VAL A 237 -17.88 -6.92 18.23
N GLU A 238 -18.82 -7.51 18.97
CA GLU A 238 -19.63 -6.78 19.95
C GLU A 238 -18.74 -6.16 21.04
N TYR A 239 -17.75 -6.92 21.52
CA TYR A 239 -16.81 -6.39 22.50
C TYR A 239 -15.94 -5.25 21.93
N PHE A 240 -15.44 -5.39 20.70
CA PHE A 240 -14.66 -4.35 20.04
C PHE A 240 -15.50 -3.07 19.82
N THR A 241 -16.67 -3.21 19.22
CA THR A 241 -17.58 -2.08 18.89
C THR A 241 -18.08 -1.38 20.16
N SER A 242 -18.45 -2.13 21.21
CA SER A 242 -18.83 -1.55 22.51
C SER A 242 -17.67 -0.85 23.20
N SER A 243 -16.44 -1.38 23.11
CA SER A 243 -15.25 -0.71 23.64
C SER A 243 -14.99 0.62 22.94
N VAL A 244 -15.12 0.67 21.62
CA VAL A 244 -15.00 1.92 20.86
C VAL A 244 -16.10 2.92 21.25
N ARG A 245 -17.37 2.48 21.38
CA ARG A 245 -18.46 3.35 21.89
C ARG A 245 -18.12 3.95 23.25
N ARG A 246 -17.59 3.14 24.17
CA ARG A 246 -17.18 3.60 25.51
C ARG A 246 -16.03 4.61 25.47
N MET A 247 -15.04 4.43 24.57
CA MET A 247 -14.00 5.45 24.38
C MET A 247 -14.60 6.81 24.00
N VAL A 248 -15.60 6.80 23.14
CA VAL A 248 -16.24 8.04 22.68
C VAL A 248 -17.15 8.65 23.74
N ASP A 249 -17.99 7.83 24.39
CA ASP A 249 -19.04 8.33 25.29
C ASP A 249 -18.58 8.52 26.73
N GLU A 250 -17.70 7.66 27.24
CA GLU A 250 -17.21 7.73 28.64
C GLU A 250 -15.89 8.52 28.72
N LYS A 251 -15.07 8.47 27.67
CA LYS A 251 -13.69 8.99 27.68
C LYS A 251 -13.48 10.15 26.73
N ASP A 252 -14.49 10.61 25.98
CA ASP A 252 -14.38 11.76 25.07
C ASP A 252 -13.20 11.62 24.08
N VAL A 253 -12.96 10.41 23.59
CA VAL A 253 -11.93 10.13 22.58
C VAL A 253 -12.51 10.42 21.20
N ASN A 254 -11.76 11.15 20.37
CA ASN A 254 -12.12 11.32 18.97
C ASN A 254 -11.83 10.03 18.20
N VAL A 255 -12.84 9.45 17.55
CA VAL A 255 -12.65 8.19 16.81
C VAL A 255 -12.94 8.36 15.32
N PHE A 256 -12.01 7.88 14.51
CA PHE A 256 -12.10 7.86 13.05
C PHE A 256 -12.06 6.42 12.53
N PHE A 257 -12.97 6.09 11.63
CA PHE A 257 -12.95 4.86 10.83
C PHE A 257 -12.49 5.22 9.42
N VAL A 258 -11.28 4.87 9.05
CA VAL A 258 -10.75 5.00 7.69
C VAL A 258 -11.06 3.72 6.93
N ARG A 259 -11.55 3.83 5.69
CA ARG A 259 -11.90 2.66 4.88
C ARG A 259 -10.66 1.94 4.36
N GLY A 260 -10.61 0.62 4.52
CA GLY A 260 -9.66 -0.26 3.86
C GLY A 260 -10.26 -0.95 2.64
N ASN A 261 -9.51 -1.81 1.95
CA ASN A 261 -10.02 -2.49 0.78
C ASN A 261 -11.01 -3.63 1.14
N HIS A 262 -10.80 -4.33 2.26
CA HIS A 262 -11.70 -5.38 2.74
C HIS A 262 -13.00 -4.82 3.37
N ASP A 263 -13.02 -3.52 3.67
CA ASP A 263 -14.15 -2.79 4.22
C ASP A 263 -14.83 -1.86 3.19
N HIS A 264 -14.60 -2.06 1.89
CA HIS A 264 -14.95 -1.05 0.90
C HIS A 264 -16.46 -0.76 0.78
N GLU A 265 -17.33 -1.71 1.15
CA GLU A 265 -18.78 -1.52 1.20
C GLU A 265 -19.27 -0.92 2.52
N ILE A 266 -18.40 -0.73 3.52
CA ILE A 266 -18.77 -0.04 4.75
C ILE A 266 -19.11 1.43 4.43
N THR A 267 -20.29 1.85 4.89
CA THR A 267 -20.78 3.22 4.75
C THR A 267 -20.71 3.99 6.06
N ALA A 268 -20.83 5.32 5.99
CA ALA A 268 -20.93 6.16 7.18
C ALA A 268 -22.11 5.76 8.09
N GLU A 269 -23.26 5.36 7.51
CA GLU A 269 -24.42 4.90 8.28
C GLU A 269 -24.11 3.62 9.06
N MET A 270 -23.41 2.68 8.43
CA MET A 270 -22.98 1.45 9.10
C MET A 270 -22.01 1.74 10.24
N VAL A 271 -21.03 2.64 10.03
CA VAL A 271 -20.11 3.08 11.09
C VAL A 271 -20.90 3.68 12.26
N GLN A 272 -21.88 4.54 12.00
CA GLN A 272 -22.71 5.12 13.06
C GLN A 272 -23.56 4.06 13.78
N LYS A 273 -24.08 3.06 13.05
CA LYS A 273 -24.83 1.95 13.64
C LYS A 273 -23.95 1.09 14.56
N PHE A 274 -22.74 0.75 14.13
CA PHE A 274 -21.84 -0.10 14.91
C PHE A 274 -21.13 0.63 16.03
N PHE A 275 -20.71 1.88 15.84
CA PHE A 275 -19.84 2.58 16.77
C PHE A 275 -20.46 3.83 17.41
N GLY A 276 -21.66 4.22 16.99
CA GLY A 276 -22.36 5.40 17.48
C GLY A 276 -22.14 6.66 16.61
N PRO A 277 -23.00 7.68 16.74
CA PRO A 277 -23.04 8.83 15.83
C PRO A 277 -21.83 9.76 15.91
N LYS A 278 -21.01 9.62 16.93
CA LYS A 278 -19.82 10.44 17.17
C LYS A 278 -18.56 9.88 16.48
N VAL A 279 -18.59 8.64 16.00
CA VAL A 279 -17.49 8.07 15.20
C VAL A 279 -17.58 8.57 13.77
N ARG A 280 -16.46 9.09 13.26
CA ARG A 280 -16.40 9.73 11.94
C ARG A 280 -15.86 8.75 10.91
N PHE A 281 -16.62 8.55 9.84
CA PHE A 281 -16.19 7.75 8.70
C PHE A 281 -15.33 8.60 7.74
N VAL A 282 -14.21 8.04 7.30
CA VAL A 282 -13.27 8.61 6.35
C VAL A 282 -13.15 7.66 5.17
N GLU A 283 -13.60 8.10 4.01
CA GLU A 283 -13.68 7.25 2.83
C GLU A 283 -12.31 6.93 2.21
N GLY A 284 -11.34 7.85 2.32
CA GLY A 284 -9.99 7.71 1.78
C GLY A 284 -8.93 8.11 2.81
N THR A 285 -8.35 9.28 2.67
CA THR A 285 -7.22 9.74 3.49
C THR A 285 -7.69 10.70 4.59
N LEU A 286 -7.21 10.50 5.82
CA LEU A 286 -7.35 11.44 6.94
C LEU A 286 -6.05 12.24 7.10
N ILE A 287 -6.13 13.56 7.03
CA ILE A 287 -5.01 14.46 7.37
C ILE A 287 -5.31 15.18 8.68
N TYR A 288 -4.42 15.00 9.64
CA TYR A 288 -4.49 15.66 10.94
C TYR A 288 -3.55 16.85 10.96
N LYS A 289 -4.08 18.05 11.19
CA LYS A 289 -3.33 19.31 11.27
C LYS A 289 -3.25 19.76 12.72
N ILE A 290 -2.03 19.82 13.25
CA ILE A 290 -1.77 20.09 14.66
C ILE A 290 -1.02 21.40 14.75
N ASN A 291 -1.64 22.39 15.39
CA ASN A 291 -1.02 23.70 15.59
C ASN A 291 -0.32 23.72 16.96
N ASP A 292 0.97 24.08 16.98
CA ASP A 292 1.79 24.08 18.21
C ASP A 292 1.59 25.33 19.09
N GLY A 293 0.71 26.25 18.69
CA GLY A 293 0.50 27.56 19.34
C GLY A 293 1.59 28.60 19.05
N GLY A 294 2.74 28.18 18.51
CA GLY A 294 3.84 29.03 18.04
C GLY A 294 3.73 29.43 16.56
N GLY A 295 2.66 29.00 15.88
CA GLY A 295 2.41 29.26 14.47
C GLY A 295 3.00 28.21 13.53
N ASN A 296 3.61 27.14 14.05
CA ASN A 296 4.00 26.00 13.24
C ASN A 296 2.82 25.01 13.15
N GLN A 297 2.75 24.30 12.03
CA GLN A 297 1.77 23.27 11.80
C GLN A 297 2.46 21.94 11.53
N TYR A 298 2.12 20.96 12.36
CA TYR A 298 2.52 19.58 12.22
C TYR A 298 1.40 18.77 11.56
N ARG A 299 1.72 17.94 10.58
CA ARG A 299 0.72 17.20 9.78
C ARG A 299 0.95 15.70 9.85
N ILE A 300 -0.13 14.95 10.02
CA ILE A 300 -0.11 13.48 10.00
C ILE A 300 -1.07 12.99 8.92
N ARG A 301 -0.61 12.10 8.04
CA ARG A 301 -1.43 11.38 7.09
C ARG A 301 -1.76 9.99 7.61
N PHE A 302 -3.03 9.63 7.57
CA PHE A 302 -3.50 8.27 7.75
C PHE A 302 -4.21 7.83 6.48
N ALA A 303 -3.70 6.79 5.85
CA ALA A 303 -4.36 6.12 4.74
C ALA A 303 -4.16 4.61 4.89
N HIS A 304 -5.10 3.80 4.44
CA HIS A 304 -4.91 2.35 4.52
C HIS A 304 -3.73 1.90 3.64
N GLY A 305 -3.67 2.40 2.40
CA GLY A 305 -2.56 2.16 1.44
C GLY A 305 -2.97 1.38 0.19
N HIS A 306 -4.17 0.81 0.14
CA HIS A 306 -4.65 0.00 -1.00
C HIS A 306 -4.84 0.80 -2.29
N ASP A 307 -5.10 2.11 -2.22
CA ASP A 307 -5.24 2.94 -3.43
C ASP A 307 -3.96 3.02 -4.25
N TRP A 308 -2.82 2.81 -3.60
CA TRP A 308 -1.51 2.72 -4.23
C TRP A 308 -1.13 1.29 -4.56
N ASP A 309 -1.90 0.28 -4.19
CA ASP A 309 -1.64 -1.11 -4.53
C ASP A 309 -2.21 -1.45 -5.91
N LEU A 310 -1.41 -2.05 -6.79
CA LEU A 310 -1.83 -2.40 -8.15
C LEU A 310 -3.09 -3.28 -8.19
N PHE A 311 -3.20 -4.24 -7.28
CA PHE A 311 -4.23 -5.26 -7.27
C PHE A 311 -5.44 -4.86 -6.42
N ASN A 312 -5.24 -4.03 -5.41
CA ASN A 312 -6.28 -3.66 -4.43
C ASN A 312 -6.86 -2.25 -4.62
N SER A 313 -6.32 -1.47 -5.56
CA SER A 313 -6.77 -0.09 -5.80
C SER A 313 -8.15 -0.01 -6.43
N TYR A 314 -8.97 0.89 -5.89
CA TYR A 314 -10.27 1.29 -6.46
C TYR A 314 -10.16 2.46 -7.44
N ALA A 315 -8.95 2.79 -7.93
CA ALA A 315 -8.74 3.90 -8.86
C ALA A 315 -9.61 3.83 -10.13
N LEU A 316 -10.02 2.63 -10.57
CA LEU A 316 -10.89 2.43 -11.74
C LEU A 316 -12.39 2.48 -11.41
N ARG A 317 -12.80 2.68 -10.15
CA ARG A 317 -14.20 2.62 -9.73
C ARG A 317 -15.09 3.60 -10.50
N ASP A 318 -14.68 4.85 -10.60
CA ASP A 318 -15.48 5.92 -11.21
C ASP A 318 -15.56 5.80 -12.75
N THR A 319 -14.69 4.99 -13.34
CA THR A 319 -14.71 4.69 -14.78
C THR A 319 -15.72 3.61 -15.14
N GLY A 320 -16.23 2.87 -14.16
CA GLY A 320 -17.05 1.67 -14.38
C GLY A 320 -16.25 0.49 -14.97
N GLU A 321 -14.92 0.60 -15.08
CA GLU A 321 -14.09 -0.43 -15.71
C GLU A 321 -13.73 -1.59 -14.77
N LEU A 322 -14.01 -1.50 -13.46
CA LEU A 322 -13.81 -2.61 -12.53
C LEU A 322 -14.64 -3.84 -12.94
N ILE A 323 -14.05 -5.05 -12.83
CA ILE A 323 -14.81 -6.28 -13.06
C ILE A 323 -15.87 -6.38 -11.97
N ALA A 324 -17.15 -6.34 -12.36
CA ALA A 324 -18.29 -6.39 -11.45
C ALA A 324 -18.21 -5.42 -10.24
N GLY A 325 -17.48 -4.31 -10.39
CA GLY A 325 -17.28 -3.33 -9.31
C GLY A 325 -16.12 -3.59 -8.34
N TYR A 326 -15.32 -4.64 -8.55
CA TYR A 326 -14.23 -5.02 -7.64
C TYR A 326 -12.86 -5.05 -8.33
N PRO A 327 -11.76 -4.78 -7.60
CA PRO A 327 -10.40 -4.87 -8.12
C PRO A 327 -9.92 -6.33 -8.19
N VAL A 328 -8.79 -6.59 -8.85
CA VAL A 328 -8.28 -7.96 -9.05
C VAL A 328 -8.01 -8.67 -7.72
N GLY A 329 -7.56 -7.93 -6.71
CA GLY A 329 -7.27 -8.43 -5.37
C GLY A 329 -8.48 -9.09 -4.69
N TYR A 330 -9.71 -8.59 -4.91
CA TYR A 330 -10.93 -9.20 -4.39
C TYR A 330 -11.09 -10.65 -4.88
N TYR A 331 -10.90 -10.86 -6.19
CA TYR A 331 -11.03 -12.18 -6.80
C TYR A 331 -9.95 -13.15 -6.30
N VAL A 332 -8.73 -12.63 -6.10
CA VAL A 332 -7.62 -13.41 -5.54
C VAL A 332 -7.91 -13.76 -4.08
N ALA A 333 -8.40 -12.83 -3.26
CA ALA A 333 -8.73 -13.06 -1.85
C ALA A 333 -9.80 -14.16 -1.69
N ARG A 334 -10.85 -14.12 -2.51
CA ARG A 334 -11.87 -15.18 -2.54
C ARG A 334 -11.32 -16.52 -3.03
N ALA A 335 -10.47 -16.49 -4.05
CA ALA A 335 -9.82 -17.69 -4.54
C ALA A 335 -9.01 -18.39 -3.45
N VAL A 336 -8.24 -17.59 -2.72
CA VAL A 336 -7.47 -18.00 -1.55
C VAL A 336 -8.41 -18.57 -0.47
N ALA A 337 -9.53 -17.90 -0.19
CA ALA A 337 -10.53 -18.32 0.80
C ALA A 337 -11.12 -19.73 0.53
N SER A 338 -11.13 -20.16 -0.74
CA SER A 338 -11.76 -21.43 -1.17
C SER A 338 -10.79 -22.59 -1.26
N SER A 339 -9.49 -22.32 -1.12
CA SER A 339 -8.43 -23.27 -1.49
C SER A 339 -8.33 -24.49 -0.57
N GLN A 340 -8.99 -24.49 0.59
CA GLN A 340 -8.88 -25.49 1.68
C GLN A 340 -7.44 -25.78 2.16
N ARG A 341 -6.41 -25.21 1.53
CA ARG A 341 -4.96 -25.38 1.82
C ARG A 341 -4.46 -24.40 2.88
N PHE A 342 -5.31 -24.12 3.87
CA PHE A 342 -5.04 -23.08 4.86
C PHE A 342 -3.85 -23.35 5.77
N ASP A 343 -3.37 -24.59 5.85
CA ASP A 343 -2.21 -24.93 6.68
C ASP A 343 -0.86 -24.44 6.10
N GLY A 344 -0.83 -23.83 4.90
CA GLY A 344 0.41 -23.33 4.26
C GLY A 344 0.27 -21.97 3.56
N MET A 345 -0.80 -21.23 3.79
CA MET A 345 -1.25 -20.10 2.96
C MET A 345 -0.34 -18.86 2.94
N HIS A 346 0.71 -18.85 3.76
CA HIS A 346 1.84 -17.93 3.59
C HIS A 346 2.38 -17.95 2.17
N ASP A 347 2.28 -19.08 1.46
CA ASP A 347 2.93 -19.24 0.17
C ASP A 347 2.36 -18.37 -0.95
N VAL A 348 1.10 -17.92 -0.97
CA VAL A 348 0.56 -17.20 -2.16
C VAL A 348 1.02 -15.75 -2.22
N GLU A 349 0.88 -15.01 -1.12
CA GLU A 349 1.42 -13.65 -1.01
C GLU A 349 2.95 -13.71 -1.14
N HIS A 350 3.60 -14.65 -0.45
CA HIS A 350 5.05 -14.83 -0.59
C HIS A 350 5.48 -15.23 -2.00
N LEU A 351 4.71 -16.03 -2.74
CA LEU A 351 5.01 -16.43 -4.12
C LEU A 351 4.85 -15.24 -5.06
N LEU A 352 3.78 -14.45 -4.92
CA LEU A 352 3.58 -13.22 -5.69
C LEU A 352 4.71 -12.23 -5.43
N LEU A 353 5.01 -11.98 -4.15
CA LEU A 353 6.10 -11.11 -3.74
C LEU A 353 7.44 -11.64 -4.28
N SER A 354 7.70 -12.94 -4.19
CA SER A 354 8.93 -13.55 -4.69
C SER A 354 9.04 -13.46 -6.21
N PHE A 355 7.93 -13.65 -6.94
CA PHE A 355 7.87 -13.50 -8.39
C PHE A 355 8.14 -12.05 -8.80
N LEU A 356 7.41 -11.09 -8.22
CA LEU A 356 7.59 -9.67 -8.51
C LEU A 356 8.98 -9.18 -8.08
N GLN A 357 9.50 -9.63 -6.93
CA GLN A 357 10.88 -9.34 -6.51
C GLN A 357 11.90 -9.94 -7.46
N GLY A 358 11.69 -11.17 -7.92
CA GLY A 358 12.54 -11.81 -8.92
C GLY A 358 12.54 -11.03 -10.23
N LEU A 359 11.35 -10.63 -10.69
CA LEU A 359 11.16 -9.81 -11.89
C LEU A 359 11.91 -8.47 -11.74
N LEU A 360 11.64 -7.70 -10.68
CA LEU A 360 12.29 -6.41 -10.41
C LEU A 360 13.81 -6.51 -10.25
N ARG A 361 14.34 -7.61 -9.69
CA ARG A 361 15.79 -7.82 -9.57
C ARG A 361 16.45 -8.15 -10.92
N THR A 362 15.71 -8.75 -11.84
CA THR A 362 16.22 -9.19 -13.14
C THR A 362 16.17 -8.08 -14.18
N ILE A 363 15.24 -7.15 -14.03
CA ILE A 363 15.08 -6.04 -14.97
C ILE A 363 16.16 -4.98 -14.71
N PRO A 364 16.94 -4.59 -15.73
CA PRO A 364 17.85 -3.46 -15.64
C PRO A 364 17.13 -2.19 -15.18
N LYS A 365 17.76 -1.37 -14.33
CA LYS A 365 17.19 -0.09 -13.86
C LYS A 365 16.75 0.84 -15.00
N SER A 366 17.42 0.75 -16.15
CA SER A 366 17.07 1.52 -17.35
C SER A 366 15.73 1.15 -17.97
N LEU A 367 15.13 0.03 -17.57
CA LEU A 367 13.83 -0.45 -18.03
C LEU A 367 12.75 -0.34 -16.94
N GLU A 368 13.03 0.30 -15.79
CA GLU A 368 12.02 0.52 -14.75
C GLU A 368 10.81 1.30 -15.30
N ASP A 369 11.06 2.33 -16.11
CA ASP A 369 10.01 3.16 -16.71
C ASP A 369 9.20 2.41 -17.78
N ASP A 370 9.78 1.40 -18.42
CA ASP A 370 9.10 0.55 -19.42
C ASP A 370 8.39 -0.65 -18.78
N LEU A 371 8.66 -0.96 -17.50
CA LEU A 371 8.13 -2.17 -16.89
C LEU A 371 6.60 -2.16 -16.79
N SER A 372 5.98 -1.03 -16.43
CA SER A 372 4.52 -0.97 -16.37
C SER A 372 3.89 -1.18 -17.76
N ARG A 373 4.56 -0.79 -18.85
CA ARG A 373 4.12 -1.09 -20.23
C ARG A 373 4.28 -2.56 -20.57
N ILE A 374 5.42 -3.16 -20.21
CA ILE A 374 5.67 -4.61 -20.39
C ILE A 374 4.60 -5.41 -19.63
N LEU A 375 4.33 -5.04 -18.38
CA LEU A 375 3.31 -5.67 -17.55
C LEU A 375 1.89 -5.45 -18.10
N ALA A 376 1.63 -4.31 -18.75
CA ALA A 376 0.36 -4.03 -19.42
C ALA A 376 0.16 -4.81 -20.74
N GLY A 377 1.21 -5.45 -21.26
CA GLY A 377 1.10 -6.33 -22.42
C GLY A 377 0.13 -7.48 -22.14
N ALA A 378 -0.85 -7.69 -23.02
CA ALA A 378 -1.96 -8.61 -22.78
C ALA A 378 -1.50 -10.04 -22.39
N THR A 379 -0.46 -10.55 -23.06
CA THR A 379 0.13 -11.86 -22.76
C THR A 379 0.78 -11.91 -21.38
N VAL A 380 1.55 -10.87 -21.01
CA VAL A 380 2.28 -10.81 -19.74
C VAL A 380 1.29 -10.66 -18.59
N GLN A 381 0.36 -9.72 -18.69
CA GLN A 381 -0.66 -9.49 -17.69
C GLN A 381 -1.51 -10.73 -17.46
N LYS A 382 -1.96 -11.41 -18.53
CA LYS A 382 -2.73 -12.65 -18.45
C LYS A 382 -1.96 -13.76 -17.73
N LYS A 383 -0.65 -13.89 -18.00
CA LYS A 383 0.21 -14.85 -17.29
C LYS A 383 0.38 -14.47 -15.82
N LEU A 384 0.58 -13.18 -15.50
CA LEU A 384 0.64 -12.69 -14.13
C LEU A 384 -0.65 -13.00 -13.36
N THR A 385 -1.81 -12.64 -13.91
CA THR A 385 -3.12 -12.93 -13.31
C THR A 385 -3.38 -14.43 -13.21
N ARG A 386 -2.95 -15.22 -14.20
CA ARG A 386 -3.02 -16.69 -14.13
C ARG A 386 -2.21 -17.21 -12.96
N ASN A 387 -0.95 -16.83 -12.84
CA ASN A 387 -0.07 -17.29 -11.75
C ASN A 387 -0.64 -16.91 -10.36
N LEU A 388 -1.24 -15.73 -10.24
CA LEU A 388 -1.97 -15.30 -9.04
C LEU A 388 -3.10 -16.27 -8.69
N MET A 389 -3.97 -16.54 -9.66
CA MET A 389 -5.12 -17.43 -9.46
C MET A 389 -4.70 -18.89 -9.25
N GLU A 390 -3.62 -19.36 -9.91
CA GLU A 390 -3.02 -20.68 -9.71
C GLU A 390 -2.41 -20.83 -8.32
N GLY A 391 -1.70 -19.80 -7.83
CA GLY A 391 -1.19 -19.77 -6.47
C GLY A 391 -2.34 -19.86 -5.46
N ALA A 392 -3.40 -19.09 -5.69
CA ALA A 392 -4.58 -19.10 -4.84
C ALA A 392 -5.33 -20.44 -4.82
N PHE A 393 -5.56 -21.10 -5.97
CA PHE A 393 -6.40 -22.31 -6.06
C PHE A 393 -5.64 -23.64 -6.14
N GLY A 394 -4.36 -23.62 -6.50
CA GLY A 394 -3.63 -24.77 -7.02
C GLY A 394 -3.86 -25.00 -8.53
N THR A 395 -2.82 -25.49 -9.21
CA THR A 395 -2.75 -25.65 -10.68
C THR A 395 -3.80 -26.61 -11.27
N SER A 396 -4.21 -27.66 -10.53
CA SER A 396 -5.10 -28.72 -11.02
C SER A 396 -6.55 -28.28 -11.25
N LYS A 397 -6.87 -27.01 -10.98
CA LYS A 397 -8.22 -26.46 -11.08
C LYS A 397 -8.42 -25.60 -12.33
N LEU A 398 -7.40 -25.00 -12.96
CA LEU A 398 -7.64 -23.96 -13.98
C LEU A 398 -8.21 -24.41 -15.34
N ASP A 399 -8.28 -25.72 -15.61
CA ASP A 399 -8.77 -26.23 -16.90
C ASP A 399 -10.32 -26.26 -17.01
N GLY A 400 -11.04 -25.89 -15.95
CA GLY A 400 -12.51 -25.80 -15.93
C GLY A 400 -13.07 -24.41 -16.25
N GLU A 401 -14.36 -24.33 -16.58
CA GLU A 401 -15.10 -23.05 -16.64
C GLU A 401 -15.43 -22.56 -15.22
N TRP A 402 -14.43 -22.01 -14.53
CA TRP A 402 -14.63 -21.48 -13.18
C TRP A 402 -15.51 -20.24 -13.20
N LYS A 403 -16.52 -20.27 -12.33
CA LYS A 403 -17.46 -19.18 -12.09
C LYS A 403 -17.32 -18.77 -10.64
N LEU A 404 -16.90 -17.53 -10.42
CA LEU A 404 -16.85 -16.90 -9.12
C LEU A 404 -18.17 -16.16 -8.91
N VAL A 405 -18.95 -16.61 -7.93
CA VAL A 405 -20.31 -16.11 -7.68
C VAL A 405 -20.21 -14.76 -6.96
N ILE A 406 -20.67 -13.67 -7.58
CA ILE A 406 -20.60 -12.31 -7.01
C ILE A 406 -21.91 -11.92 -6.32
N ALA A 407 -23.03 -12.44 -6.81
CA ALA A 407 -24.36 -12.26 -6.22
C ALA A 407 -25.28 -13.41 -6.68
N GLU A 408 -26.52 -13.44 -6.19
CA GLU A 408 -27.55 -14.34 -6.70
C GLU A 408 -27.66 -14.18 -8.24
N ASP A 409 -27.54 -15.32 -8.94
CA ASP A 409 -27.53 -15.42 -10.41
C ASP A 409 -26.43 -14.61 -11.15
N LYS A 410 -25.45 -14.05 -10.44
CA LYS A 410 -24.33 -13.30 -11.03
C LYS A 410 -23.00 -13.96 -10.75
N PHE A 411 -22.20 -14.15 -11.79
CA PHE A 411 -20.85 -14.70 -11.67
C PHE A 411 -19.88 -14.02 -12.62
N VAL A 412 -18.61 -14.08 -12.27
CA VAL A 412 -17.49 -13.70 -13.13
C VAL A 412 -16.74 -14.97 -13.50
N THR A 413 -16.38 -15.13 -14.78
CA THR A 413 -15.58 -16.29 -15.19
C THR A 413 -14.11 -16.04 -14.95
N LEU A 414 -13.35 -17.10 -14.69
CA LEU A 414 -11.88 -17.00 -14.66
C LEU A 414 -11.34 -16.41 -15.96
N ARG A 415 -11.92 -16.77 -17.12
CA ARG A 415 -11.53 -16.19 -18.42
C ARG A 415 -11.66 -14.66 -18.42
N THR A 416 -12.74 -14.12 -17.84
CA THR A 416 -12.95 -12.67 -17.70
C THR A 416 -11.83 -12.05 -16.86
N ILE A 417 -11.52 -12.63 -15.70
CA ILE A 417 -10.46 -12.14 -14.79
C ILE A 417 -9.10 -12.16 -15.49
N LEU A 418 -8.74 -13.28 -16.13
CA LEU A 418 -7.45 -13.45 -16.81
C LEU A 418 -7.24 -12.50 -18.00
N ASN A 419 -8.32 -12.08 -18.66
CA ASN A 419 -8.24 -11.17 -19.81
C ASN A 419 -8.52 -9.70 -19.44
N TYR A 420 -8.83 -9.39 -18.18
CA TYR A 420 -9.17 -8.04 -17.75
C TYR A 420 -7.94 -7.12 -17.78
N PRO A 421 -7.85 -6.09 -18.63
CA PRO A 421 -6.61 -5.35 -18.90
C PRO A 421 -6.27 -4.28 -17.83
N TYR A 422 -6.40 -4.58 -16.53
CA TYR A 422 -6.33 -3.61 -15.44
C TYR A 422 -5.05 -2.76 -15.42
N ILE A 423 -3.88 -3.30 -15.74
CA ILE A 423 -2.62 -2.53 -15.74
C ILE A 423 -2.65 -1.51 -16.88
N ARG A 424 -3.13 -1.91 -18.06
CA ARG A 424 -3.28 -1.00 -19.21
C ARG A 424 -4.28 0.11 -18.91
N LEU A 425 -5.39 -0.21 -18.26
CA LEU A 425 -6.41 0.78 -17.87
C LEU A 425 -5.85 1.75 -16.82
N LEU A 426 -5.13 1.25 -15.82
CA LEU A 426 -4.44 2.08 -14.84
C LEU A 426 -3.37 2.96 -15.49
N ASN A 427 -2.59 2.45 -16.47
CA ASN A 427 -1.59 3.24 -17.19
C ASN A 427 -2.26 4.41 -17.92
N LYS A 428 -3.39 4.16 -18.58
CA LYS A 428 -4.18 5.19 -19.26
C LYS A 428 -4.69 6.25 -18.27
N LEU A 429 -5.11 5.84 -17.07
CA LEU A 429 -5.68 6.73 -16.06
C LEU A 429 -4.63 7.53 -15.27
N ARG A 430 -3.53 6.89 -14.88
CA ARG A 430 -2.55 7.40 -13.90
C ARG A 430 -1.16 7.67 -14.47
N GLY A 431 -0.89 7.16 -15.66
CA GLY A 431 0.44 7.17 -16.27
C GLY A 431 1.33 6.01 -15.81
N ASP A 432 2.22 5.61 -16.70
CA ASP A 432 3.10 4.43 -16.55
C ASP A 432 3.98 4.48 -15.29
N ASP A 433 4.50 5.66 -14.92
CA ASP A 433 5.34 5.87 -13.72
C ASP A 433 4.57 5.56 -12.44
N ILE A 434 3.34 6.07 -12.31
CA ILE A 434 2.52 5.84 -11.12
C ILE A 434 2.17 4.36 -11.00
N VAL A 435 1.77 3.70 -12.10
CA VAL A 435 1.40 2.29 -12.07
C VAL A 435 2.60 1.39 -11.76
N PHE A 436 3.79 1.72 -12.26
CA PHE A 436 5.01 1.02 -11.85
C PHE A 436 5.25 1.13 -10.34
N HIS A 437 5.00 2.29 -9.76
CA HIS A 437 5.06 2.45 -8.32
C HIS A 437 3.92 1.74 -7.58
N MET A 438 2.75 1.56 -8.22
CA MET A 438 1.70 0.70 -7.66
C MET A 438 2.10 -0.77 -7.60
N VAL A 439 2.88 -1.25 -8.59
CA VAL A 439 3.49 -2.59 -8.56
C VAL A 439 4.44 -2.70 -7.35
N LYS A 440 5.27 -1.68 -7.10
CA LYS A 440 6.18 -1.63 -5.93
C LYS A 440 5.40 -1.59 -4.61
N ALA A 441 4.31 -0.84 -4.54
CA ALA A 441 3.46 -0.73 -3.36
C ALA A 441 2.77 -2.06 -3.03
N ALA A 442 2.32 -2.82 -4.05
CA ALA A 442 1.86 -4.20 -3.89
C ALA A 442 2.92 -5.16 -3.35
N MET A 443 4.19 -4.71 -3.28
CA MET A 443 5.29 -5.43 -2.66
C MET A 443 5.71 -4.85 -1.30
N GLY A 444 4.90 -3.93 -0.75
CA GLY A 444 5.19 -3.19 0.46
C GLY A 444 6.19 -2.04 0.31
N ASN A 445 6.59 -1.68 -0.92
CA ASN A 445 7.46 -0.52 -1.16
C ASN A 445 6.60 0.70 -1.58
N TYR A 446 6.43 1.63 -0.64
CA TYR A 446 5.69 2.87 -0.83
C TYR A 446 6.61 4.09 -1.07
N ASP A 447 7.87 3.88 -1.49
CA ASP A 447 8.87 4.95 -1.54
C ASP A 447 8.41 6.17 -2.35
N LYS A 448 7.70 5.97 -3.47
CA LYS A 448 7.20 7.09 -4.29
C LYS A 448 6.09 7.88 -3.61
N LEU A 449 5.13 7.19 -3.00
CA LEU A 449 4.08 7.82 -2.20
C LEU A 449 4.73 8.63 -1.06
N LEU A 450 5.58 7.98 -0.27
CA LEU A 450 6.25 8.57 0.89
C LEU A 450 7.15 9.73 0.47
N TYR A 451 7.85 9.61 -0.65
CA TYR A 451 8.67 10.68 -1.21
C TYR A 451 7.84 11.91 -1.62
N ALA A 452 6.62 11.69 -2.12
CA ALA A 452 5.70 12.76 -2.52
C ALA A 452 4.92 13.36 -1.35
N CYS A 453 4.86 12.69 -0.19
CA CYS A 453 4.17 13.18 1.00
C CYS A 453 4.88 14.41 1.58
N ALA A 454 4.06 15.37 2.02
CA ALA A 454 4.51 16.60 2.66
C ALA A 454 4.12 16.72 4.13
N GLU A 455 3.48 15.68 4.64
CA GLU A 455 3.22 15.47 6.05
C GLU A 455 4.51 15.15 6.81
N ASP A 456 4.47 15.33 8.12
CA ASP A 456 5.59 15.01 9.01
C ASP A 456 5.58 13.54 9.40
N VAL A 457 4.39 12.95 9.48
CA VAL A 457 4.18 11.52 9.71
C VAL A 457 3.19 10.97 8.70
N VAL A 458 3.50 9.81 8.12
CA VAL A 458 2.58 9.02 7.31
C VAL A 458 2.40 7.66 7.98
N VAL A 459 1.15 7.28 8.25
CA VAL A 459 0.78 5.97 8.77
C VAL A 459 -0.01 5.20 7.72
N LEU A 460 0.47 4.01 7.37
CA LEU A 460 -0.20 3.04 6.50
C LEU A 460 -0.52 1.74 7.25
N ALA A 461 -1.20 0.82 6.59
CA ALA A 461 -1.68 -0.44 7.19
C ALA A 461 -1.62 -1.66 6.25
N HIS A 462 -1.80 -1.43 4.95
CA HIS A 462 -2.03 -2.46 3.92
C HIS A 462 -0.99 -3.59 3.76
N THR A 463 0.20 -3.51 4.38
CA THR A 463 1.28 -4.50 4.16
C THR A 463 1.25 -5.66 5.13
N HIS A 464 0.38 -5.61 6.15
CA HIS A 464 0.32 -6.58 7.24
C HIS A 464 1.64 -6.71 8.03
N ARG A 465 2.59 -5.78 7.83
CA ARG A 465 3.90 -5.75 8.48
C ARG A 465 4.08 -4.41 9.14
N TRP A 466 4.45 -4.44 10.40
CA TRP A 466 4.73 -3.20 11.09
C TRP A 466 6.06 -2.63 10.62
N VAL A 467 6.12 -1.31 10.47
CA VAL A 467 7.31 -0.57 10.05
C VAL A 467 7.36 0.73 10.84
N LEU A 468 8.55 1.18 11.21
CA LEU A 468 8.77 2.55 11.70
C LEU A 468 10.13 3.04 11.20
N GLU A 469 10.14 4.00 10.29
CA GLU A 469 11.36 4.46 9.62
C GLU A 469 11.34 5.97 9.40
N LYS A 470 12.54 6.55 9.29
CA LYS A 470 12.71 7.91 8.78
C LYS A 470 13.04 7.82 7.30
N ILE A 471 12.36 8.61 6.50
CA ILE A 471 12.50 8.64 5.04
C ILE A 471 12.82 10.08 4.63
N ASP A 472 13.75 10.21 3.69
CA ASP A 472 14.00 11.48 3.01
C ASP A 472 12.84 11.74 2.04
N SER A 473 11.91 12.64 2.39
CA SER A 473 10.85 13.06 1.46
C SER A 473 11.31 14.21 0.57
N PHE A 474 10.58 14.45 -0.52
CA PHE A 474 10.89 15.52 -1.44
C PHE A 474 10.77 16.90 -0.77
N THR A 475 9.74 17.07 0.06
CA THR A 475 9.36 18.35 0.66
C THR A 475 9.96 18.55 2.05
N LYS A 476 10.31 17.48 2.76
CA LYS A 476 10.82 17.53 4.13
C LYS A 476 11.98 16.56 4.31
N ASN A 477 13.08 17.05 4.86
CA ASN A 477 14.08 16.17 5.45
C ASN A 477 13.45 15.64 6.75
N ASP A 478 13.38 14.32 6.93
CA ASP A 478 12.82 13.62 8.10
C ASP A 478 11.29 13.32 8.11
N LEU A 479 10.70 12.88 6.99
CA LEU A 479 9.38 12.24 7.05
C LEU A 479 9.47 10.97 7.91
N ILE A 480 8.54 10.78 8.83
CA ILE A 480 8.42 9.54 9.58
C ILE A 480 7.34 8.67 8.95
N TYR A 481 7.72 7.48 8.51
CA TYR A 481 6.81 6.48 8.01
C TYR A 481 6.57 5.43 9.10
N ALA A 482 5.29 5.18 9.39
CA ALA A 482 4.87 4.04 10.18
C ALA A 482 3.91 3.17 9.38
N ASN A 483 3.97 1.87 9.59
CA ASN A 483 2.97 0.93 9.12
C ASN A 483 2.45 0.14 10.32
N THR A 484 1.14 0.00 10.46
CA THR A 484 0.54 -0.93 11.42
C THR A 484 0.53 -2.32 10.79
N GLY A 485 1.18 -3.30 11.41
CA GLY A 485 1.08 -4.70 11.01
C GLY A 485 -0.30 -5.30 11.26
N ALA A 486 -0.49 -6.55 10.82
CA ALA A 486 -1.79 -7.22 10.85
C ALA A 486 -2.15 -7.87 12.19
N TRP A 487 -3.44 -7.83 12.52
CA TRP A 487 -4.04 -8.54 13.65
C TRP A 487 -4.68 -9.85 13.18
N THR A 488 -3.89 -10.63 12.44
CA THR A 488 -4.34 -11.89 11.87
C THR A 488 -3.54 -13.06 12.46
N LYS A 489 -4.14 -14.25 12.46
CA LYS A 489 -3.54 -15.52 12.89
C LYS A 489 -2.24 -15.83 12.16
N CYS A 490 -2.14 -15.36 10.91
CA CYS A 490 -0.97 -15.54 10.06
C CYS A 490 0.13 -14.50 10.34
N ALA A 491 -0.19 -13.39 11.01
CA ALA A 491 0.83 -12.44 11.41
C ALA A 491 1.75 -13.08 12.46
N LYS A 492 3.06 -12.83 12.37
CA LYS A 492 3.99 -13.24 13.44
C LYS A 492 3.79 -12.40 14.70
N GLU A 493 3.42 -11.14 14.49
CA GLU A 493 3.26 -10.13 15.51
C GLU A 493 2.05 -9.27 15.16
N TYR A 494 1.26 -8.92 16.16
CA TYR A 494 0.22 -7.90 16.03
C TYR A 494 0.77 -6.56 16.50
N SER A 495 0.29 -5.44 15.95
CA SER A 495 0.88 -4.13 16.29
C SER A 495 -0.10 -2.97 16.15
N TYR A 496 0.22 -1.87 16.82
CA TYR A 496 -0.47 -0.60 16.70
C TYR A 496 0.54 0.55 16.77
N VAL A 497 0.15 1.71 16.27
CA VAL A 497 0.99 2.91 16.31
C VAL A 497 0.47 3.85 17.39
N THR A 498 1.38 4.43 18.16
CA THR A 498 1.11 5.55 19.06
C THR A 498 1.88 6.78 18.62
N ILE A 499 1.19 7.90 18.49
CA ILE A 499 1.78 9.20 18.15
C ILE A 499 1.47 10.18 19.28
N SER A 500 2.52 10.73 19.87
CA SER A 500 2.45 11.94 20.69
C SER A 500 2.99 13.09 19.84
N PRO A 501 2.13 13.98 19.31
CA PRO A 501 2.61 15.11 18.52
C PRO A 501 3.42 16.10 19.38
N PRO A 502 4.33 16.88 18.78
CA PRO A 502 5.08 17.91 19.50
C PRO A 502 4.12 18.98 20.04
N GLY A 503 4.41 19.53 21.22
CA GLY A 503 3.58 20.57 21.83
C GLY A 503 4.26 21.26 23.01
N GLY A 504 4.20 22.59 23.06
CA GLY A 504 4.93 23.39 24.04
C GLY A 504 6.43 23.12 23.98
N ASP A 505 7.03 22.75 25.12
CA ASP A 505 8.46 22.41 25.23
C ASP A 505 8.75 20.90 25.04
N GLN A 506 7.77 20.09 24.63
CA GLN A 506 7.92 18.65 24.49
C GLN A 506 8.06 18.22 23.03
N ASP A 507 9.12 17.47 22.74
CA ASP A 507 9.31 16.79 21.47
C ASP A 507 8.17 15.77 21.24
N GLY A 508 7.80 15.60 19.97
CA GLY A 508 6.88 14.56 19.57
C GLY A 508 7.55 13.19 19.58
N LYS A 509 6.76 12.12 19.61
CA LYS A 509 7.20 10.73 19.62
C LYS A 509 6.26 9.88 18.79
N VAL A 510 6.82 9.08 17.87
CA VAL A 510 6.10 8.00 17.16
C VAL A 510 6.64 6.66 17.64
N VAL A 511 5.74 5.75 17.97
CA VAL A 511 6.05 4.40 18.47
C VAL A 511 5.24 3.38 17.70
N VAL A 512 5.90 2.29 17.32
CA VAL A 512 5.20 1.05 16.96
C VAL A 512 5.27 0.10 18.15
N CYS A 513 4.10 -0.24 18.65
CA CYS A 513 3.89 -1.15 19.75
C CYS A 513 3.49 -2.51 19.16
N HIS A 514 4.18 -3.60 19.49
CA HIS A 514 3.80 -4.93 19.01
C HIS A 514 3.77 -5.99 20.12
N GLY A 515 3.12 -7.11 19.84
CA GLY A 515 3.15 -8.32 20.66
C GLY A 515 3.29 -9.56 19.78
N GLU A 516 3.91 -10.60 20.33
CA GLU A 516 4.07 -11.89 19.66
C GLU A 516 2.76 -12.69 19.69
N ASN A 517 2.49 -13.43 18.61
CA ASN A 517 1.31 -14.27 18.48
C ASN A 517 1.40 -15.60 19.22
#